data_AF-A0A2D5YNW5-F1
#
_entry.id   AF-A0A2D5YNW5-F1
#
_cell.length_a   1.000
_cell.length_b   1.000
_cell.length_c   1.000
_cell.angle_alpha   90.00
_cell.angle_beta   90.00
_cell.angle_gamma   90.00
#
_symmetry.space_group_name_H-M   'P 1'
#
loop_
_entity.id
_entity.type
_entity.pdbx_description
1 polymer ?
#
loop_
_entity_poly.entity_id
_entity_poly.type
_entity_poly.pdbx_seq_one_letter_code
_entity_poly.pdbx_strand_id
1 'polypeptide(L)'
;MKYFLLVATFLFNASYAQDEWFFNRMMRKERDKVVDQIKSDGVRDFFKASSDFIKIDMTGDGIEEFFRVEMVDGLYYVRILDFKRNDVGRFKFLTKGHSARVYRVLRKSLAKNITITLFYFFEGKTGYLDRYNTGAIYSYVVKDNDFKKAKFQRLSPLWLEKKDFNMGTYKRLYKVGSNDLNGDGISEVIVSHRGIRRIYSYDQKTSSMYGTNL
;
A
#
# COMPACT_ATOMS: atom_id res chain seq x y z
N MET A 1 -50.50 -14.58 34.67
CA MET A 1 -49.16 -15.21 34.50
C MET A 1 -49.00 -15.99 33.19
N LYS A 2 -49.96 -16.79 32.72
CA LYS A 2 -49.81 -17.59 31.47
C LYS A 2 -49.53 -16.78 30.20
N TYR A 3 -50.07 -15.58 30.07
CA TYR A 3 -49.86 -14.72 28.89
C TYR A 3 -48.52 -13.95 28.89
N PHE A 4 -47.87 -13.81 30.05
CA PHE A 4 -46.59 -13.10 30.16
C PHE A 4 -45.42 -13.95 29.64
N LEU A 5 -45.50 -15.27 29.82
CA LEU A 5 -44.50 -16.21 29.34
C LEU A 5 -44.49 -16.31 27.79
N LEU A 6 -45.66 -16.11 27.16
CA LEU A 6 -45.83 -16.24 25.71
C LEU A 6 -45.35 -15.00 24.94
N VAL A 7 -45.41 -13.82 25.57
CA VAL A 7 -44.87 -12.57 25.00
C VAL A 7 -43.33 -12.54 25.14
N ALA A 8 -42.80 -13.05 26.25
CA ALA A 8 -41.36 -13.14 26.45
C ALA A 8 -40.67 -14.06 25.43
N THR A 9 -41.24 -15.23 25.10
CA THR A 9 -40.65 -16.14 24.11
C THR A 9 -40.67 -15.61 22.68
N PHE A 10 -41.59 -14.71 22.31
CA PHE A 10 -41.56 -14.04 21.01
C PHE A 10 -40.48 -12.96 20.92
N LEU A 11 -40.14 -12.28 22.01
CA LEU A 11 -39.14 -11.22 22.03
C LEU A 11 -37.69 -11.75 21.97
N PHE A 12 -37.41 -12.94 22.51
CA PHE A 12 -36.08 -13.55 22.46
C PHE A 12 -35.73 -14.21 21.11
N ASN A 13 -36.72 -14.63 20.32
CA ASN A 13 -36.47 -15.19 18.98
C ASN A 13 -36.18 -14.12 17.91
N ALA A 14 -36.59 -12.87 18.13
CA ALA A 14 -36.30 -11.75 17.22
C ALA A 14 -34.80 -11.38 17.19
N SER A 15 -34.06 -11.66 18.27
CA SER A 15 -32.60 -11.41 18.32
C SER A 15 -31.81 -12.37 17.42
N TYR A 16 -32.19 -13.64 17.33
CA TYR A 16 -31.53 -14.61 16.44
C TYR A 16 -31.78 -14.31 14.95
N ALA A 17 -32.93 -13.70 14.63
CA ALA A 17 -33.26 -13.29 13.27
C ALA A 17 -32.52 -12.02 12.81
N GLN A 18 -32.11 -11.13 13.72
CA GLN A 18 -31.27 -9.96 13.37
C GLN A 18 -29.88 -10.40 12.91
N ASP A 19 -29.28 -11.36 13.61
CA ASP A 19 -27.97 -11.89 13.28
C ASP A 19 -28.01 -12.69 11.96
N GLU A 20 -29.07 -13.47 11.74
CA GLU A 20 -29.28 -14.17 10.47
C GLU A 20 -29.52 -13.21 9.30
N TRP A 21 -30.25 -12.11 9.50
CA TRP A 21 -30.43 -11.08 8.49
C TRP A 21 -29.13 -10.33 8.19
N PHE A 22 -28.31 -10.07 9.21
CA PHE A 22 -26.97 -9.49 9.06
C PHE A 22 -26.03 -10.44 8.31
N PHE A 23 -25.98 -11.72 8.68
CA PHE A 23 -25.18 -12.75 8.00
C PHE A 23 -25.66 -12.98 6.57
N ASN A 24 -26.98 -13.10 6.32
CA ASN A 24 -27.52 -13.19 4.96
C ASN A 24 -27.21 -11.93 4.15
N ARG A 25 -27.23 -10.74 4.73
CA ARG A 25 -26.86 -9.50 4.05
C ARG A 25 -25.37 -9.43 3.72
N MET A 26 -24.51 -9.98 4.58
CA MET A 26 -23.07 -10.08 4.36
C MET A 26 -22.75 -11.13 3.27
N MET A 27 -23.38 -12.31 3.34
CA MET A 27 -23.13 -13.45 2.45
C MET A 27 -23.84 -13.36 1.09
N ARG A 28 -25.06 -12.80 1.02
CA ARG A 28 -25.78 -12.59 -0.26
C ARG A 28 -25.20 -11.45 -1.09
N LYS A 29 -24.64 -10.40 -0.45
CA LYS A 29 -23.95 -9.31 -1.18
C LYS A 29 -22.72 -9.80 -1.94
N GLU A 30 -22.14 -10.95 -1.58
CA GLU A 30 -21.00 -11.54 -2.28
C GLU A 30 -21.39 -12.48 -3.44
N ARG A 31 -22.66 -12.90 -3.58
CA ARG A 31 -23.08 -13.78 -4.70
C ARG A 31 -23.78 -13.03 -5.84
N ASP A 32 -24.66 -12.07 -5.54
CA ASP A 32 -25.49 -11.45 -6.59
C ASP A 32 -24.93 -10.13 -7.14
N LYS A 33 -23.80 -9.61 -6.60
CA LYS A 33 -23.14 -8.37 -7.06
C LYS A 33 -21.82 -8.58 -7.79
N VAL A 34 -21.29 -9.79 -7.82
CA VAL A 34 -19.95 -10.07 -8.38
C VAL A 34 -19.96 -10.02 -9.92
N VAL A 35 -21.11 -10.17 -10.58
CA VAL A 35 -21.15 -10.21 -12.05
C VAL A 35 -21.52 -8.85 -12.67
N ASP A 36 -22.43 -8.07 -12.08
CA ASP A 36 -22.97 -6.86 -12.74
C ASP A 36 -22.56 -5.50 -12.14
N GLN A 37 -22.02 -5.43 -10.92
CA GLN A 37 -21.63 -4.14 -10.30
C GLN A 37 -20.16 -3.75 -10.45
N ILE A 38 -19.32 -4.58 -11.07
CA ILE A 38 -17.90 -4.25 -11.27
C ILE A 38 -17.72 -3.11 -12.30
N LYS A 39 -18.76 -2.74 -13.06
CA LYS A 39 -18.63 -1.82 -14.20
C LYS A 39 -19.35 -0.46 -14.10
N SER A 40 -20.21 -0.14 -13.13
CA SER A 40 -21.03 1.07 -13.29
C SER A 40 -21.32 1.99 -12.10
N ASP A 41 -20.89 1.74 -10.85
CA ASP A 41 -21.10 2.74 -9.80
C ASP A 41 -19.93 2.79 -8.82
N GLY A 42 -19.39 4.00 -8.62
CA GLY A 42 -18.30 4.29 -7.71
C GLY A 42 -18.56 3.67 -6.34
N VAL A 43 -17.66 2.77 -5.94
CA VAL A 43 -17.63 2.17 -4.60
C VAL A 43 -17.73 3.30 -3.58
N ARG A 44 -18.85 3.36 -2.84
CA ARG A 44 -18.99 4.31 -1.74
C ARG A 44 -18.02 3.90 -0.64
N ASP A 45 -16.93 4.65 -0.49
CA ASP A 45 -15.99 4.56 0.62
C ASP A 45 -16.78 4.73 1.94
N PHE A 46 -16.84 3.71 2.81
CA PHE A 46 -17.63 3.80 4.06
C PHE A 46 -16.84 4.45 5.19
N PHE A 47 -15.58 4.03 5.37
CA PHE A 47 -14.67 4.58 6.37
C PHE A 47 -13.42 5.12 5.68
N LYS A 48 -13.16 6.41 5.87
CA LYS A 48 -12.00 7.08 5.30
C LYS A 48 -11.24 7.86 6.35
N ALA A 49 -9.96 7.58 6.47
CA ALA A 49 -8.99 8.42 7.16
C ALA A 49 -7.91 8.84 6.17
N SER A 50 -7.40 10.07 6.29
CA SER A 50 -6.32 10.57 5.44
C SER A 50 -5.32 11.37 6.24
N SER A 51 -4.05 11.21 5.88
CA SER A 51 -2.99 12.12 6.32
C SER A 51 -3.07 13.48 5.62
N ASP A 52 -2.33 14.45 6.16
CA ASP A 52 -2.07 15.73 5.50
C ASP A 52 -1.33 15.53 4.18
N PHE A 53 -1.42 16.53 3.31
CA PHE A 53 -0.67 16.53 2.06
C PHE A 53 0.82 16.77 2.33
N ILE A 54 1.64 15.86 1.85
CA ILE A 54 3.10 15.94 1.88
C ILE A 54 3.57 16.38 0.50
N LYS A 55 4.50 17.32 0.46
CA LYS A 55 5.13 17.83 -0.76
C LYS A 55 6.42 17.09 -1.08
N ILE A 56 6.62 16.75 -2.34
CA ILE A 56 7.86 16.19 -2.85
C ILE A 56 7.93 16.40 -4.37
N ASP A 57 9.09 16.80 -4.88
CA ASP A 57 9.36 16.88 -6.30
C ASP A 57 9.62 15.47 -6.86
N MET A 58 8.55 14.84 -7.37
CA MET A 58 8.51 13.50 -7.94
C MET A 58 9.01 13.44 -9.38
N THR A 59 8.99 14.55 -10.10
CA THR A 59 9.43 14.67 -11.51
C THR A 59 10.93 14.93 -11.62
N GLY A 60 11.47 15.68 -10.67
CA GLY A 60 12.85 16.16 -10.67
C GLY A 60 13.02 17.54 -11.33
N ASP A 61 11.93 18.25 -11.65
CA ASP A 61 11.97 19.54 -12.34
C ASP A 61 12.04 20.75 -11.39
N GLY A 62 12.07 20.51 -10.08
CA GLY A 62 12.09 21.53 -9.03
C GLY A 62 10.71 22.02 -8.60
N ILE A 63 9.64 21.54 -9.22
CA ILE A 63 8.25 21.81 -8.82
C ILE A 63 7.80 20.70 -7.89
N GLU A 64 7.30 21.06 -6.72
CA GLU A 64 6.81 20.06 -5.76
C GLU A 64 5.39 19.61 -6.10
N GLU A 65 5.21 18.30 -6.18
CA GLU A 65 3.89 17.66 -6.23
C GLU A 65 3.45 17.16 -4.86
N PHE A 66 2.19 16.71 -4.77
CA PHE A 66 1.59 16.35 -3.50
C PHE A 66 1.25 14.87 -3.47
N PHE A 67 1.39 14.28 -2.28
CA PHE A 67 0.76 13.00 -2.00
C PHE A 67 0.18 12.98 -0.60
N ARG A 68 -0.73 12.04 -0.37
CA ARG A 68 -1.18 11.68 0.97
C ARG A 68 -1.43 10.19 1.06
N VAL A 69 -1.29 9.66 2.26
CA VAL A 69 -1.72 8.30 2.58
C VAL A 69 -3.18 8.34 3.02
N GLU A 70 -3.99 7.46 2.43
CA GLU A 70 -5.40 7.27 2.77
C GLU A 70 -5.61 5.84 3.31
N MET A 71 -6.47 5.69 4.30
CA MET A 71 -7.04 4.41 4.71
C MET A 71 -8.52 4.44 4.35
N VAL A 72 -8.93 3.55 3.45
CA VAL A 72 -10.32 3.40 3.01
C VAL A 72 -10.75 1.97 3.27
N ASP A 73 -11.75 1.76 4.12
CA ASP A 73 -12.30 0.45 4.46
C ASP A 73 -11.22 -0.58 4.88
N GLY A 74 -10.23 -0.12 5.66
CA GLY A 74 -9.10 -0.93 6.14
C GLY A 74 -7.98 -1.17 5.13
N LEU A 75 -8.13 -0.68 3.89
CA LEU A 75 -7.12 -0.74 2.85
C LEU A 75 -6.33 0.56 2.80
N TYR A 76 -5.03 0.46 2.58
CA TYR A 76 -4.13 1.62 2.54
C TYR A 76 -3.81 1.99 1.10
N TYR A 77 -3.85 3.29 0.83
CA TYR A 77 -3.56 3.87 -0.48
C TYR A 77 -2.58 5.03 -0.36
N VAL A 78 -1.83 5.28 -1.41
CA VAL A 78 -1.22 6.59 -1.68
C VAL A 78 -2.02 7.27 -2.78
N ARG A 79 -2.48 8.49 -2.51
CA ARG A 79 -3.07 9.36 -3.52
C ARG A 79 -2.01 10.37 -3.95
N ILE A 80 -1.77 10.47 -5.25
CA ILE A 80 -0.80 11.38 -5.87
C ILE A 80 -1.57 12.47 -6.59
N LEU A 81 -1.12 13.71 -6.45
CA LEU A 81 -1.71 14.87 -7.07
C LEU A 81 -0.61 15.68 -7.74
N ASP A 82 -0.94 16.31 -8.87
CA ASP A 82 -0.01 17.20 -9.56
C ASP A 82 0.22 18.49 -8.76
N PHE A 83 1.11 19.36 -9.26
CA PHE A 83 1.41 20.65 -8.64
C PHE A 83 0.19 21.59 -8.50
N LYS A 84 -0.86 21.38 -9.31
CA LYS A 84 -2.13 22.12 -9.25
C LYS A 84 -3.15 21.44 -8.33
N ARG A 85 -2.78 20.33 -7.68
CA ARG A 85 -3.63 19.46 -6.85
C ARG A 85 -4.73 18.71 -7.61
N ASN A 86 -4.57 18.51 -8.92
CA ASN A 86 -5.43 17.59 -9.64
C ASN A 86 -5.04 16.15 -9.31
N ASP A 87 -6.03 15.25 -9.22
CA ASP A 87 -5.77 13.84 -8.94
C ASP A 87 -5.05 13.18 -10.11
N VAL A 88 -3.87 12.62 -9.84
CA VAL A 88 -3.11 11.82 -10.79
C VAL A 88 -3.52 10.36 -10.68
N GLY A 89 -3.79 9.90 -9.45
CA GLY A 89 -4.16 8.52 -9.21
C GLY A 89 -4.10 8.12 -7.74
N ARG A 90 -4.78 7.01 -7.45
CA ARG A 90 -4.85 6.37 -6.13
C ARG A 90 -4.33 4.94 -6.25
N PHE A 91 -3.22 4.66 -5.56
CA PHE A 91 -2.51 3.39 -5.66
C PHE A 91 -2.55 2.61 -4.35
N LYS A 92 -2.83 1.32 -4.43
CA LYS A 92 -3.05 0.46 -3.27
C LYS A 92 -1.72 -0.11 -2.74
N PHE A 93 -1.53 -0.04 -1.42
CA PHE A 93 -0.51 -0.81 -0.71
C PHE A 93 -1.04 -2.20 -0.35
N LEU A 94 -0.15 -3.18 -0.27
CA LEU A 94 -0.47 -4.49 0.25
C LEU A 94 -0.32 -4.46 1.78
N THR A 95 -1.44 -4.55 2.47
CA THR A 95 -1.49 -4.67 3.93
C THR A 95 -1.65 -6.12 4.35
N LYS A 96 -0.96 -6.49 5.42
CA LYS A 96 -1.01 -7.82 6.04
C LYS A 96 -1.55 -7.80 7.46
N GLY A 97 -1.54 -6.64 8.12
CA GLY A 97 -1.94 -6.53 9.51
C GLY A 97 -2.27 -5.10 9.93
N HIS A 98 -2.38 -4.89 11.24
CA HIS A 98 -2.76 -3.59 11.79
C HIS A 98 -1.57 -2.63 11.89
N SER A 99 -1.86 -1.34 12.08
CA SER A 99 -0.85 -0.27 12.21
C SER A 99 0.08 -0.11 11.00
N ALA A 100 -0.37 -0.53 9.82
CA ALA A 100 0.35 -0.33 8.57
C ALA A 100 0.51 1.17 8.28
N ARG A 101 1.65 1.58 7.72
CA ARG A 101 1.95 2.99 7.45
C ARG A 101 3.11 3.16 6.49
N VAL A 102 3.08 4.23 5.72
CA VAL A 102 4.31 4.77 5.08
C VAL A 102 5.13 5.43 6.18
N TYR A 103 6.38 5.02 6.36
CA TYR A 103 7.25 5.58 7.40
C TYR A 103 8.45 6.35 6.85
N ARG A 104 8.69 6.26 5.54
CA ARG A 104 9.72 7.03 4.83
C ARG A 104 9.35 7.13 3.35
N VAL A 105 9.64 8.28 2.75
CA VAL A 105 9.61 8.48 1.30
C VAL A 105 10.97 9.02 0.86
N LEU A 106 11.47 8.56 -0.28
CA LEU A 106 12.77 8.96 -0.80
C LEU A 106 12.67 9.16 -2.31
N ARG A 107 13.09 10.32 -2.80
CA ARG A 107 13.27 10.56 -4.24
C ARG A 107 14.72 10.30 -4.66
N LYS A 108 14.90 9.70 -5.83
CA LYS A 108 16.19 9.50 -6.50
C LYS A 108 16.04 9.80 -7.99
N SER A 109 17.05 10.41 -8.58
CA SER A 109 17.18 10.47 -10.05
C SER A 109 17.86 9.18 -10.53
N LEU A 110 17.27 8.53 -11.53
CA LEU A 110 17.87 7.37 -12.22
C LEU A 110 18.63 7.82 -13.46
N ALA A 111 18.11 8.83 -14.16
CA ALA A 111 18.74 9.52 -15.27
C ALA A 111 18.25 10.99 -15.29
N LYS A 112 18.75 11.81 -16.21
CA LYS A 112 18.38 13.24 -16.33
C LYS A 112 16.86 13.47 -16.44
N ASN A 113 16.13 12.55 -17.07
CA ASN A 113 14.69 12.63 -17.33
C ASN A 113 13.89 11.50 -16.68
N ILE A 114 14.50 10.72 -15.78
CA ILE A 114 13.84 9.59 -15.11
C ILE A 114 14.07 9.73 -13.60
N THR A 115 12.96 9.87 -12.89
CA THR A 115 12.95 10.02 -11.44
C THR A 115 12.14 8.90 -10.81
N ILE A 116 12.63 8.37 -9.68
CA ILE A 116 11.94 7.38 -8.89
C ILE A 116 11.65 7.91 -7.49
N THR A 117 10.40 7.76 -7.07
CA THR A 117 9.97 7.99 -5.70
C THR A 117 9.74 6.64 -5.02
N LEU A 118 10.44 6.40 -3.92
CA LEU A 118 10.42 5.17 -3.14
C LEU A 118 9.63 5.36 -1.86
N PHE A 119 8.53 4.63 -1.71
CA PHE A 119 7.70 4.60 -0.51
C PHE A 119 8.07 3.38 0.33
N TYR A 120 8.60 3.63 1.52
CA TYR A 120 8.87 2.60 2.50
C TYR A 120 7.60 2.36 3.31
N PHE A 121 6.95 1.24 3.03
CA PHE A 121 5.69 0.88 3.63
C PHE A 121 5.90 -0.22 4.67
N PHE A 122 5.38 -0.02 5.86
CA PHE A 122 5.24 -1.05 6.87
C PHE A 122 3.88 -1.74 6.67
N GLU A 123 3.89 -3.04 6.36
CA GLU A 123 2.68 -3.79 5.94
C GLU A 123 1.73 -4.13 7.10
N GLY A 124 2.15 -3.84 8.33
CA GLY A 124 1.38 -4.04 9.56
C GLY A 124 1.86 -5.23 10.39
N LYS A 125 1.33 -5.33 11.61
CA LYS A 125 1.62 -6.43 12.55
C LYS A 125 0.52 -7.48 12.49
N THR A 126 0.90 -8.76 12.53
CA THR A 126 -0.03 -9.88 12.70
C THR A 126 0.11 -10.46 14.11
N GLY A 127 -1.01 -10.79 14.76
CA GLY A 127 -1.01 -11.24 16.16
C GLY A 127 -0.61 -12.69 16.38
N TYR A 128 -0.64 -13.52 15.34
CA TYR A 128 -0.48 -14.98 15.45
C TYR A 128 1.00 -15.43 15.44
N LEU A 129 1.87 -14.67 14.77
CA LEU A 129 3.30 -14.87 14.78
C LEU A 129 3.88 -13.69 15.52
N ASP A 130 4.32 -13.95 16.75
CA ASP A 130 4.72 -12.96 17.73
C ASP A 130 5.77 -11.94 17.19
N ARG A 131 6.41 -12.15 16.02
CA ARG A 131 7.68 -11.48 15.72
C ARG A 131 8.15 -11.31 14.25
N TYR A 132 7.29 -11.06 13.26
CA TYR A 132 7.75 -10.71 11.90
C TYR A 132 7.05 -9.50 11.31
N ASN A 133 7.67 -8.32 11.44
CA ASN A 133 7.21 -7.09 10.80
C ASN A 133 7.68 -7.09 9.34
N THR A 134 6.81 -7.38 8.38
CA THR A 134 7.20 -7.22 6.97
C THR A 134 6.92 -5.79 6.53
N GLY A 135 7.93 -5.18 5.91
CA GLY A 135 7.78 -3.97 5.13
C GLY A 135 7.95 -4.28 3.64
N ALA A 136 7.69 -3.30 2.80
CA ALA A 136 8.06 -3.34 1.40
C ALA A 136 8.41 -1.95 0.91
N ILE A 137 9.27 -1.90 -0.11
CA ILE A 137 9.52 -0.70 -0.89
C ILE A 137 8.58 -0.73 -2.08
N TYR A 138 7.84 0.35 -2.26
CA TYR A 138 7.09 0.63 -3.47
C TYR A 138 7.79 1.73 -4.25
N SER A 139 7.73 1.66 -5.57
CA SER A 139 8.25 2.66 -6.48
C SER A 139 7.13 3.36 -7.21
N TYR A 140 7.32 4.64 -7.45
CA TYR A 140 6.60 5.44 -8.43
C TYR A 140 7.63 6.07 -9.35
N VAL A 141 7.66 5.64 -10.62
CA VAL A 141 8.65 6.11 -11.59
C VAL A 141 8.01 7.08 -12.56
N VAL A 142 8.59 8.25 -12.71
CA VAL A 142 8.18 9.28 -13.66
C VAL A 142 9.27 9.44 -14.71
N LYS A 143 8.88 9.42 -15.98
CA LYS A 143 9.76 9.68 -17.12
C LYS A 143 9.22 10.88 -17.89
N ASP A 144 10.11 11.79 -18.28
CA ASP A 144 9.79 12.99 -19.08
C ASP A 144 8.63 13.81 -18.48
N ASN A 145 8.57 13.90 -17.14
CA ASN A 145 7.53 14.57 -16.36
C ASN A 145 6.08 14.08 -16.63
N ASP A 146 5.91 12.90 -17.23
CA ASP A 146 4.60 12.34 -17.58
C ASP A 146 4.02 11.47 -16.46
N PHE A 147 3.23 12.10 -15.59
CA PHE A 147 2.51 11.44 -14.50
C PHE A 147 1.50 10.38 -14.95
N LYS A 148 0.94 10.49 -16.16
CA LYS A 148 -0.11 9.56 -16.62
C LYS A 148 0.47 8.18 -16.96
N LYS A 149 1.75 8.13 -17.33
CA LYS A 149 2.47 6.89 -17.64
C LYS A 149 3.21 6.31 -16.44
N ALA A 150 3.32 7.07 -15.36
CA ALA A 150 4.03 6.64 -14.18
C ALA A 150 3.37 5.43 -13.53
N LYS A 151 4.19 4.42 -13.19
CA LYS A 151 3.71 3.17 -12.60
C LYS A 151 4.05 3.09 -11.14
N PHE A 152 3.03 2.75 -10.35
CA PHE A 152 3.18 2.37 -8.95
C PHE A 152 3.37 0.86 -8.83
N GLN A 153 4.50 0.43 -8.28
CA GLN A 153 4.85 -0.99 -8.21
C GLN A 153 5.49 -1.33 -6.87
N ARG A 154 5.23 -2.55 -6.38
CA ARG A 154 5.96 -3.12 -5.24
C ARG A 154 7.30 -3.66 -5.74
N LEU A 155 8.41 -3.15 -5.22
CA LEU A 155 9.77 -3.59 -5.60
C LEU A 155 10.24 -4.76 -4.75
N SER A 156 10.56 -4.49 -3.49
CA SER A 156 11.29 -5.43 -2.63
C SER A 156 10.58 -5.57 -1.30
N PRO A 157 10.34 -6.81 -0.82
CA PRO A 157 9.98 -7.01 0.57
C PRO A 157 11.19 -6.66 1.46
N LEU A 158 10.95 -5.82 2.45
CA LEU A 158 11.88 -5.52 3.53
C LEU A 158 11.51 -6.36 4.75
N TRP A 159 12.48 -7.08 5.29
CA TRP A 159 12.32 -7.73 6.58
C TRP A 159 12.63 -6.72 7.70
N LEU A 160 11.64 -6.38 8.52
CA LEU A 160 11.83 -5.64 9.77
C LEU A 160 11.62 -6.67 10.90
N GLU A 161 12.64 -7.08 11.63
CA GLU A 161 12.50 -8.26 12.51
C GLU A 161 12.15 -7.96 13.97
N LYS A 162 11.52 -8.99 14.57
CA LYS A 162 11.56 -9.50 15.94
C LYS A 162 11.72 -8.52 17.13
N LYS A 163 10.69 -8.47 17.99
CA LYS A 163 10.87 -8.13 19.41
C LYS A 163 11.31 -9.41 20.13
N ASP A 164 12.53 -9.48 20.64
CA ASP A 164 12.93 -10.62 21.48
C ASP A 164 12.47 -10.41 22.94
N PHE A 165 12.21 -11.49 23.71
CA PHE A 165 11.62 -11.40 25.06
C PHE A 165 12.66 -10.89 26.05
N ASN A 166 13.96 -11.09 25.75
CA ASN A 166 15.09 -10.72 26.59
C ASN A 166 16.08 -9.69 25.97
N MET A 167 15.99 -9.33 24.68
CA MET A 167 17.07 -8.56 24.01
C MET A 167 16.64 -7.39 23.11
N GLY A 168 15.40 -6.90 23.22
CA GLY A 168 14.98 -5.67 22.53
C GLY A 168 14.59 -5.85 21.05
N THR A 169 14.35 -4.73 20.36
CA THR A 169 13.83 -4.69 18.97
C THR A 169 14.98 -4.69 17.97
N TYR A 170 15.12 -5.74 17.15
CA TYR A 170 16.15 -5.81 16.12
C TYR A 170 15.67 -5.23 14.79
N LYS A 171 16.01 -3.95 14.51
CA LYS A 171 15.88 -3.43 13.14
C LYS A 171 16.93 -4.11 12.27
N ARG A 172 16.52 -4.98 11.33
CA ARG A 172 17.44 -5.45 10.29
C ARG A 172 17.86 -4.26 9.43
N LEU A 173 19.17 -4.03 9.35
CA LEU A 173 19.73 -3.01 8.48
C LEU A 173 19.49 -3.41 7.03
N TYR A 174 18.89 -2.51 6.27
CA TYR A 174 18.78 -2.58 4.82
C TYR A 174 19.39 -1.30 4.23
N LYS A 175 20.03 -1.42 3.06
CA LYS A 175 20.59 -0.30 2.32
C LYS A 175 19.88 -0.20 0.98
N VAL A 176 19.46 1.00 0.63
CA VAL A 176 18.87 1.29 -0.69
C VAL A 176 19.74 2.32 -1.38
N GLY A 177 20.40 1.89 -2.45
CA GLY A 177 21.28 2.70 -3.29
C GLY A 177 20.76 2.82 -4.71
N SER A 178 21.43 3.64 -5.49
CA SER A 178 21.27 3.68 -6.94
C SER A 178 22.63 3.80 -7.58
N ASN A 179 22.91 3.03 -8.63
CA ASN A 179 24.15 3.10 -9.40
C ASN A 179 23.89 2.55 -10.80
N ASP A 180 24.55 3.09 -11.82
CA ASP A 180 24.56 2.54 -13.17
C ASP A 180 25.55 1.38 -13.24
N LEU A 181 25.03 0.16 -13.34
CA LEU A 181 25.79 -1.09 -13.34
C LEU A 181 26.03 -1.63 -14.75
N ASN A 182 25.20 -1.28 -15.72
CA ASN A 182 25.28 -1.77 -17.09
C ASN A 182 25.87 -0.74 -18.08
N GLY A 183 26.09 0.50 -17.65
CA GLY A 183 26.66 1.58 -18.43
C GLY A 183 25.70 2.22 -19.43
N ASP A 184 24.39 2.05 -19.27
CA ASP A 184 23.38 2.60 -20.20
C ASP A 184 22.95 4.04 -19.86
N GLY A 185 23.51 4.63 -18.80
CA GLY A 185 23.19 5.97 -18.32
C GLY A 185 21.92 6.04 -17.44
N ILE A 186 21.29 4.91 -17.14
CA ILE A 186 20.15 4.78 -16.25
C ILE A 186 20.54 3.95 -15.04
N SER A 187 20.63 4.59 -13.88
CA SER A 187 21.00 3.90 -12.64
C SER A 187 19.96 2.83 -12.26
N GLU A 188 20.43 1.66 -11.85
CA GLU A 188 19.60 0.66 -11.18
C GLU A 188 19.37 1.01 -9.70
N VAL A 189 18.24 0.58 -9.16
CA VAL A 189 17.96 0.62 -7.72
C VAL A 189 18.44 -0.66 -7.06
N ILE A 190 19.32 -0.50 -6.06
CA ILE A 190 19.94 -1.63 -5.36
C ILE A 190 19.37 -1.69 -3.94
N VAL A 191 18.75 -2.81 -3.58
CA VAL A 191 18.23 -3.07 -2.24
C VAL A 191 19.01 -4.23 -1.63
N SER A 192 19.79 -3.93 -0.59
CA SER A 192 20.68 -4.90 0.08
C SER A 192 20.28 -5.14 1.53
N HIS A 193 20.26 -6.40 1.96
CA HIS A 193 20.04 -6.80 3.36
C HIS A 193 20.71 -8.14 3.66
N ARG A 194 21.51 -8.22 4.74
CA ARG A 194 22.16 -9.46 5.24
C ARG A 194 22.65 -10.42 4.14
N GLY A 195 23.44 -9.92 3.20
CA GLY A 195 24.02 -10.71 2.11
C GLY A 195 23.15 -10.88 0.86
N ILE A 196 21.84 -10.61 0.94
CA ILE A 196 20.96 -10.61 -0.24
C ILE A 196 21.03 -9.24 -0.91
N ARG A 197 21.26 -9.23 -2.22
CA ARG A 197 21.25 -8.01 -3.04
C ARG A 197 20.24 -8.16 -4.18
N ARG A 198 19.21 -7.32 -4.14
CA ARG A 198 18.24 -7.22 -5.25
C ARG A 198 18.54 -5.98 -6.06
N ILE A 199 18.61 -6.13 -7.37
CA ILE A 199 18.88 -5.05 -8.31
C ILE A 199 17.64 -4.87 -9.15
N TYR A 200 17.14 -3.64 -9.24
CA TYR A 200 15.97 -3.29 -10.04
C TYR A 200 16.39 -2.32 -11.14
N SER A 201 16.21 -2.75 -12.38
CA SER A 201 16.45 -1.95 -13.58
C SER A 201 15.15 -1.36 -14.08
N TYR A 202 15.22 -0.21 -14.76
CA TYR A 202 14.06 0.45 -15.34
C TYR A 202 13.85 -0.04 -16.78
N ASP A 203 12.68 -0.58 -17.08
CA ASP A 203 12.27 -0.90 -18.44
C ASP A 203 11.56 0.29 -19.09
N GLN A 204 12.22 0.89 -20.07
CA GLN A 204 11.70 2.04 -20.79
C GLN A 204 10.43 1.74 -21.59
N LYS A 205 10.21 0.50 -22.05
CA LYS A 205 9.04 0.13 -22.86
C LYS A 205 7.78 0.09 -22.00
N THR A 206 7.89 -0.53 -20.83
CA THR A 206 6.75 -0.69 -19.92
C THR A 206 6.67 0.41 -18.87
N SER A 207 7.66 1.30 -18.76
CA SER A 207 7.77 2.31 -17.69
C SER A 207 7.68 1.70 -16.29
N SER A 208 8.29 0.53 -16.11
CA SER A 208 8.23 -0.25 -14.87
C SER A 208 9.63 -0.68 -14.42
N MET A 209 9.74 -1.10 -13.15
CA MET A 209 10.98 -1.62 -12.61
C MET A 209 10.93 -3.15 -12.64
N TYR A 210 11.98 -3.80 -13.13
CA TYR A 210 12.11 -5.25 -13.08
C TYR A 210 13.32 -5.64 -12.23
N GLY A 211 13.14 -6.69 -11.43
CA GLY A 211 14.12 -7.10 -10.43
C GLY A 211 14.89 -8.35 -10.85
N THR A 212 16.19 -8.34 -10.62
CA THR A 212 17.07 -9.52 -10.69
C THR A 212 17.61 -9.78 -9.28
N ASN A 213 17.59 -11.05 -8.86
CA ASN A 213 18.23 -11.47 -7.61
C ASN A 213 19.67 -11.88 -7.92
N LEU A 214 20.61 -11.36 -7.15
CA LEU A 214 21.99 -11.83 -7.08
C LEU A 214 22.26 -12.47 -5.71
#